data_AF-S4NMG8-F1
#
_entry.id   AF-S4NMG8-F1
#
_cell.length_a   1.000
_cell.length_b   1.000
_cell.length_c   1.000
_cell.angle_alpha   90.00
_cell.angle_beta   90.00
_cell.angle_gamma   90.00
#
_symmetry.space_group_name_H-M   'P 1'
#
loop_
_entity.id
_entity.type
_entity.pdbx_description
1 polymer ?
#
loop_
_entity_poly.entity_id
_entity_poly.type
_entity_poly.pdbx_seq_one_letter_code
_entity_poly.pdbx_strand_id
1 'polypeptide(L)'
;MPFIRNEGPYGLIICPSRELAKQTHDIILHFVKHLKMAGNPEIRSCLAIGGVAVSECMEVVQRGVHIMVATPGRLMDMLDKKMVRLNVCRYLCMDEADRMIDMGFEEDVRTIFSYFAGQRQTLLFSATMPRKIQNFARSALVKPVTVNVGRAGAASLNVRQELELVQAEARTVHLLQCL
;
A
#
# COMPACT_ATOMS: atom_id res chain seq x y z
N MET A 1 -23.53 9.46 -0.88
CA MET A 1 -23.77 8.78 -2.18
C MET A 1 -23.93 7.30 -1.89
N PRO A 2 -25.06 6.64 -2.21
CA PRO A 2 -25.14 5.19 -2.06
C PRO A 2 -24.24 4.55 -3.11
N PHE A 3 -23.17 3.87 -2.70
CA PHE A 3 -22.38 3.02 -3.60
C PHE A 3 -23.28 1.91 -4.13
N ILE A 4 -23.40 1.83 -5.45
CA ILE A 4 -24.15 0.75 -6.10
C ILE A 4 -23.25 -0.49 -6.14
N ARG A 5 -23.88 -1.66 -6.18
CA ARG A 5 -23.14 -2.93 -6.29
C ARG A 5 -22.22 -2.89 -7.52
N ASN A 6 -20.99 -3.38 -7.35
CA ASN A 6 -20.02 -3.59 -8.43
C ASN A 6 -19.49 -2.31 -9.13
N GLU A 7 -19.56 -1.15 -8.49
CA GLU A 7 -18.93 0.09 -9.02
C GLU A 7 -17.41 0.14 -8.78
N GLY A 8 -16.95 -0.54 -7.73
CA GLY A 8 -15.56 -0.51 -7.29
C GLY A 8 -15.34 0.33 -6.03
N PRO A 9 -14.14 0.26 -5.44
CA PRO A 9 -13.78 1.10 -4.31
C PRO A 9 -13.65 2.56 -4.74
N TYR A 10 -13.90 3.48 -3.81
CA TYR A 10 -13.59 4.90 -3.99
C TYR A 10 -12.12 5.21 -3.73
N GLY A 11 -11.53 4.52 -2.75
CA GLY A 11 -10.12 4.57 -2.42
C GLY A 11 -9.47 3.20 -2.56
N LEU A 12 -8.36 3.15 -3.30
CA LEU A 12 -7.53 1.97 -3.47
C LEU A 12 -6.15 2.21 -2.86
N ILE A 13 -5.68 1.28 -2.04
CA ILE A 13 -4.33 1.29 -1.48
C ILE A 13 -3.61 0.03 -1.96
N ILE A 14 -2.46 0.21 -2.60
CA ILE A 14 -1.61 -0.87 -3.11
C ILE A 14 -0.36 -0.96 -2.24
N CYS A 15 -0.10 -2.14 -1.69
CA CYS A 15 1.09 -2.43 -0.87
C CYS A 15 1.91 -3.57 -1.51
N PRO A 16 3.26 -3.57 -1.39
CA PRO A 16 4.12 -4.62 -1.95
C PRO A 16 3.94 -5.99 -1.30
N SER A 17 3.59 -6.04 0.00
CA SER A 17 3.54 -7.26 0.79
C SER A 17 2.18 -7.50 1.41
N ARG A 18 1.91 -8.76 1.76
CA ARG A 18 0.67 -9.18 2.42
C ARG A 18 0.60 -8.63 3.84
N GLU A 19 1.74 -8.59 4.50
CA GLU A 19 1.91 -8.16 5.87
C GLU A 19 1.61 -6.67 6.00
N LEU A 20 2.16 -5.84 5.11
CA LEU A 20 1.90 -4.40 5.09
C LEU A 20 0.45 -4.09 4.71
N ALA A 21 -0.11 -4.80 3.73
CA ALA A 21 -1.51 -4.67 3.35
C ALA A 21 -2.45 -5.00 4.54
N LYS A 22 -2.16 -6.07 5.29
CA LYS A 22 -2.92 -6.44 6.48
C LYS A 22 -2.84 -5.38 7.57
N GLN A 23 -1.63 -4.90 7.89
CA GLN A 23 -1.43 -3.82 8.87
C GLN A 23 -2.22 -2.56 8.50
N THR A 24 -2.13 -2.14 7.24
CA THR A 24 -2.86 -0.98 6.72
C THR A 24 -4.37 -1.17 6.82
N HIS A 25 -4.87 -2.37 6.48
CA HIS A 25 -6.27 -2.70 6.59
C HIS A 25 -6.77 -2.71 8.04
N ASP A 26 -6.00 -3.23 8.99
CA ASP A 26 -6.36 -3.24 10.41
C ASP A 26 -6.48 -1.82 10.98
N ILE A 27 -5.58 -0.91 10.57
CA ILE A 27 -5.65 0.52 10.90
C ILE A 27 -6.92 1.16 10.31
N ILE A 28 -7.26 0.85 9.05
CA ILE A 28 -8.50 1.34 8.43
C ILE A 28 -9.72 0.86 9.21
N LEU A 29 -9.78 -0.43 9.57
CA LEU A 29 -10.88 -0.98 10.37
C LEU A 29 -11.01 -0.28 11.72
N HIS A 30 -9.89 0.06 12.35
CA HIS A 30 -9.88 0.85 13.58
C HIS A 30 -10.54 2.23 13.37
N PHE A 31 -10.15 2.98 12.33
CA PHE A 31 -10.77 4.28 12.04
C PHE A 31 -12.25 4.17 11.69
N VAL A 32 -12.61 3.23 10.81
CA VAL A 32 -13.99 3.00 10.36
C VAL A 32 -14.90 2.66 11.54
N LYS A 33 -14.42 1.84 12.49
CA LYS A 33 -15.16 1.50 13.70
C LYS A 33 -15.48 2.74 14.53
N HIS A 34 -14.49 3.61 14.77
CA HIS A 34 -14.69 4.83 15.55
C HIS A 34 -15.59 5.84 14.84
N LEU A 35 -15.47 5.98 13.51
CA LEU A 35 -16.36 6.83 12.72
C LEU A 35 -17.82 6.38 12.84
N LYS A 36 -18.06 5.07 12.76
CA LYS A 36 -19.40 4.49 12.94
C LYS A 36 -19.94 4.73 14.36
N MET A 37 -19.09 4.57 15.39
CA MET A 37 -19.45 4.88 16.78
C MET A 37 -19.80 6.36 17.01
N ALA A 38 -19.16 7.26 16.26
CA ALA A 38 -19.45 8.70 16.27
C ALA A 38 -20.70 9.09 15.46
N GLY A 39 -21.49 8.12 14.97
CA GLY A 39 -22.73 8.37 14.23
C GLY A 39 -22.55 8.66 12.73
N ASN A 40 -21.33 8.47 12.19
CA ASN A 40 -21.10 8.64 10.75
C ASN A 40 -21.61 7.42 9.95
N PRO A 41 -21.89 7.58 8.65
CA PRO A 41 -22.22 6.47 7.77
C PRO A 41 -21.17 5.35 7.79
N GLU A 42 -21.63 4.10 7.68
CA GLU A 42 -20.72 2.95 7.62
C GLU A 42 -19.86 2.99 6.37
N ILE A 43 -18.55 3.04 6.57
CA ILE A 43 -17.54 2.84 5.54
C ILE A 43 -17.19 1.34 5.53
N ARG A 44 -17.08 0.76 4.35
CA ARG A 44 -16.78 -0.67 4.15
C ARG A 44 -15.42 -0.81 3.49
N SER A 45 -14.55 -1.58 4.12
CA SER A 45 -13.19 -1.86 3.66
C SER A 45 -13.04 -3.35 3.36
N CYS A 46 -12.25 -3.71 2.35
CA CYS A 46 -11.87 -5.09 2.10
C CYS A 46 -10.36 -5.23 1.85
N LEU A 47 -9.84 -6.43 2.12
CA LEU A 47 -8.45 -6.81 1.93
C LEU A 47 -8.35 -7.82 0.77
N ALA A 48 -7.58 -7.47 -0.26
CA ALA A 48 -7.37 -8.29 -1.45
C ALA A 48 -5.89 -8.69 -1.54
N ILE A 49 -5.52 -9.75 -0.83
CA ILE A 49 -4.15 -10.30 -0.82
C ILE A 49 -4.12 -11.81 -1.10
N GLY A 50 -2.97 -12.32 -1.52
CA GLY A 50 -2.77 -13.76 -1.72
C GLY A 50 -2.84 -14.55 -0.40
N GLY A 51 -3.46 -15.73 -0.41
CA GLY A 51 -3.61 -16.59 0.77
C GLY A 51 -4.84 -16.29 1.64
N VAL A 52 -5.63 -15.26 1.30
CA VAL A 52 -6.95 -15.00 1.91
C VAL A 52 -8.04 -15.47 0.95
N ALA A 53 -9.11 -16.04 1.50
CA ALA A 53 -10.23 -16.53 0.70
C ALA A 53 -10.88 -15.38 -0.07
N VAL A 54 -11.02 -15.57 -1.38
CA VAL A 54 -11.59 -14.56 -2.28
C VAL A 54 -13.03 -14.22 -1.91
N SER A 55 -13.77 -15.20 -1.40
CA SER A 55 -15.16 -15.07 -0.96
C SER A 55 -15.37 -13.96 0.07
N GLU A 56 -14.46 -13.82 1.03
CA GLU A 56 -14.55 -12.78 2.08
C GLU A 56 -14.48 -11.37 1.48
N CYS A 57 -13.53 -11.17 0.56
CA CYS A 57 -13.42 -9.91 -0.17
C CYS A 57 -14.68 -9.66 -1.03
N MET A 58 -15.17 -10.70 -1.71
CA MET A 58 -16.33 -10.59 -2.58
C MET A 58 -17.63 -10.29 -1.85
N GLU A 59 -17.83 -10.78 -0.64
CA GLU A 59 -18.99 -10.45 0.19
C GLU A 59 -19.06 -8.94 0.45
N VAL A 60 -17.92 -8.31 0.76
CA VAL A 60 -17.82 -6.87 0.97
C VAL A 60 -18.03 -6.10 -0.33
N VAL A 61 -17.41 -6.56 -1.44
CA VAL A 61 -17.56 -5.94 -2.77
C VAL A 61 -19.02 -5.96 -3.24
N GLN A 62 -19.73 -7.07 -3.04
CA GLN A 62 -21.14 -7.21 -3.40
C GLN A 62 -22.07 -6.27 -2.59
N ARG A 63 -21.67 -5.90 -1.36
CA ARG A 63 -22.36 -4.90 -0.54
C ARG A 63 -21.98 -3.45 -0.91
N GLY A 64 -21.06 -3.26 -1.84
CA GLY A 64 -20.50 -1.96 -2.22
C GLY A 64 -19.31 -1.59 -1.35
N VAL A 65 -18.10 -1.83 -1.84
CA VAL A 65 -16.84 -1.50 -1.16
C VAL A 65 -16.51 -0.01 -1.29
N HIS A 66 -16.02 0.62 -0.23
CA HIS A 66 -15.57 2.01 -0.26
C HIS A 66 -14.04 2.12 -0.33
N ILE A 67 -13.35 1.28 0.45
CA ILE A 67 -11.88 1.24 0.53
C ILE A 67 -11.42 -0.18 0.22
N MET A 68 -10.41 -0.32 -0.63
CA MET A 68 -9.77 -1.60 -0.89
C MET A 68 -8.28 -1.48 -0.62
N VAL A 69 -7.74 -2.42 0.17
CA VAL A 69 -6.29 -2.58 0.36
C VAL A 69 -5.88 -3.86 -0.35
N ALA A 70 -4.86 -3.79 -1.22
CA ALA A 70 -4.51 -4.93 -2.07
C ALA A 70 -3.00 -5.05 -2.33
N THR A 71 -2.56 -6.26 -2.66
CA THR A 71 -1.26 -6.47 -3.31
C THR A 71 -1.43 -6.46 -4.84
N PRO A 72 -0.43 -6.01 -5.62
CA PRO A 72 -0.55 -5.84 -7.08
C PRO A 72 -1.08 -7.09 -7.79
N GLY A 73 -0.43 -8.24 -7.61
CA GLY A 73 -0.81 -9.47 -8.30
C GLY A 73 -2.22 -9.96 -7.96
N ARG A 74 -2.68 -9.80 -6.70
CA ARG A 74 -4.03 -10.22 -6.31
C ARG A 74 -5.09 -9.28 -6.89
N LEU A 75 -4.82 -7.97 -6.86
CA LEU A 75 -5.70 -6.98 -7.47
C LEU A 75 -5.83 -7.21 -8.97
N MET A 76 -4.71 -7.44 -9.65
CA MET A 76 -4.67 -7.71 -11.08
C MET A 76 -5.55 -8.92 -11.46
N ASP A 77 -5.38 -10.05 -10.76
CA ASP A 77 -6.23 -11.24 -10.95
C ASP A 77 -7.74 -10.93 -10.80
N MET A 78 -8.10 -10.10 -9.83
CA MET A 78 -9.50 -9.71 -9.58
C MET A 78 -10.05 -8.76 -10.67
N LEU A 79 -9.21 -7.87 -11.21
CA LEU A 79 -9.59 -6.97 -12.31
C LEU A 79 -9.75 -7.74 -13.62
N ASP A 80 -8.80 -8.63 -13.94
CA ASP A 80 -8.82 -9.45 -15.16
C ASP A 80 -10.06 -10.37 -15.20
N LYS A 81 -10.39 -10.98 -14.06
CA LYS A 81 -11.60 -11.81 -13.89
C LYS A 81 -12.89 -10.99 -13.76
N LYS A 82 -12.82 -9.66 -13.86
CA LYS A 82 -13.96 -8.73 -13.72
C LYS A 82 -14.72 -8.90 -12.40
N MET A 83 -14.03 -9.34 -11.36
CA MET A 83 -14.59 -9.50 -10.00
C MET A 83 -14.76 -8.15 -9.31
N VAL A 84 -13.87 -7.20 -9.64
CA VAL A 84 -13.88 -5.82 -9.15
C VAL A 84 -13.71 -4.88 -10.34
N ARG A 85 -14.24 -3.66 -10.23
CA ARG A 85 -14.04 -2.56 -11.18
C ARG A 85 -13.42 -1.37 -10.47
N LEU A 86 -12.85 -0.41 -11.21
CA LEU A 86 -12.27 0.83 -10.66
C LEU A 86 -12.98 2.09 -11.21
N ASN A 87 -14.23 1.95 -11.65
CA ASN A 87 -14.97 3.00 -12.36
C ASN A 87 -15.16 4.26 -11.50
N VAL A 88 -15.41 4.09 -10.20
CA VAL A 88 -15.64 5.18 -9.25
C VAL A 88 -14.41 5.52 -8.41
N CYS A 89 -13.26 4.88 -8.66
CA CYS A 89 -12.07 5.04 -7.83
C CYS A 89 -11.45 6.43 -8.06
N ARG A 90 -11.47 7.27 -7.03
CA ARG A 90 -10.96 8.65 -7.07
C ARG A 90 -9.64 8.82 -6.33
N TYR A 91 -9.31 7.89 -5.43
CA TYR A 91 -8.06 7.91 -4.68
C TYR A 91 -7.27 6.63 -4.92
N LEU A 92 -6.01 6.79 -5.26
CA LEU A 92 -5.03 5.71 -5.35
C LEU A 92 -3.85 6.04 -4.44
N CYS A 93 -3.51 5.13 -3.54
CA CYS A 93 -2.32 5.20 -2.72
C CYS A 93 -1.40 4.04 -3.08
N MET A 94 -0.13 4.34 -3.30
CA MET A 94 0.95 3.36 -3.49
C MET A 94 1.89 3.49 -2.31
N ASP A 95 1.91 2.48 -1.45
CA ASP A 95 2.77 2.44 -0.27
C ASP A 95 4.02 1.58 -0.53
N GLU A 96 5.16 1.97 0.05
CA GLU A 96 6.49 1.37 -0.21
C GLU A 96 6.75 1.16 -1.71
N ALA A 97 6.62 2.22 -2.50
CA ALA A 97 6.71 2.14 -3.97
C ALA A 97 8.09 1.66 -4.47
N ASP A 98 9.18 2.03 -3.80
CA ASP A 98 10.51 1.48 -4.08
C ASP A 98 10.53 -0.05 -4.01
N ARG A 99 9.99 -0.61 -2.94
CA ARG A 99 9.89 -2.07 -2.79
C ARG A 99 8.99 -2.72 -3.85
N MET A 100 7.88 -2.11 -4.23
CA MET A 100 7.05 -2.64 -5.31
C MET A 100 7.84 -2.78 -6.63
N ILE A 101 8.64 -1.78 -6.96
CA ILE A 101 9.44 -1.78 -8.18
C ILE A 101 10.63 -2.75 -8.08
N ASP A 102 11.23 -2.91 -6.90
CA ASP A 102 12.32 -3.87 -6.65
C ASP A 102 11.81 -5.32 -6.73
N MET A 103 10.57 -5.58 -6.32
CA MET A 103 9.91 -6.88 -6.45
C MET A 103 9.41 -7.19 -7.87
N GLY A 104 9.57 -6.25 -8.81
CA GLY A 104 9.19 -6.44 -10.21
C GLY A 104 7.71 -6.14 -10.52
N PHE A 105 6.95 -5.53 -9.61
CA PHE A 105 5.54 -5.20 -9.83
C PHE A 105 5.29 -3.96 -10.69
N GLU A 106 6.32 -3.40 -11.34
CA GLU A 106 6.18 -2.18 -12.13
C GLU A 106 5.12 -2.32 -13.24
N GLU A 107 5.19 -3.39 -14.03
CA GLU A 107 4.26 -3.65 -15.13
C GLU A 107 2.85 -3.95 -14.64
N ASP A 108 2.71 -4.70 -13.54
CA ASP A 108 1.41 -4.98 -12.92
C ASP A 108 0.72 -3.67 -12.50
N VAL A 109 1.47 -2.77 -11.85
CA VAL A 109 0.93 -1.48 -11.40
C VAL A 109 0.59 -0.58 -12.59
N ARG A 110 1.41 -0.57 -13.65
CA ARG A 110 1.09 0.13 -14.90
C ARG A 110 -0.19 -0.40 -15.53
N THR A 111 -0.39 -1.71 -15.51
CA THR A 111 -1.60 -2.32 -16.05
C THR A 111 -2.82 -1.97 -15.21
N ILE A 112 -2.69 -1.99 -13.87
CA ILE A 112 -3.74 -1.51 -12.95
C ILE A 112 -4.15 -0.06 -13.27
N PHE A 113 -3.21 0.81 -13.68
CA PHE A 113 -3.55 2.19 -14.07
C PHE A 113 -4.49 2.28 -15.28
N SER A 114 -4.46 1.29 -16.18
CA SER A 114 -5.32 1.23 -17.35
C SER A 114 -6.78 0.91 -17.02
N TYR A 115 -7.05 0.31 -15.86
CA TYR A 115 -8.40 -0.03 -15.39
C TYR A 115 -9.19 1.16 -14.83
N PHE A 116 -8.56 2.31 -14.62
CA PHE A 116 -9.25 3.50 -14.12
C PHE A 116 -9.95 4.24 -15.25
N ALA A 117 -11.25 4.49 -15.07
CA ALA A 117 -12.08 5.15 -16.08
C ALA A 117 -11.96 6.68 -16.11
N GLY A 118 -11.40 7.31 -15.07
CA GLY A 118 -11.38 8.76 -14.94
C GLY A 118 -10.24 9.33 -14.11
N GLN A 119 -10.26 10.65 -13.95
CA GLN A 119 -9.27 11.36 -13.15
C GLN A 119 -9.35 10.93 -11.68
N ARG A 120 -8.17 10.69 -11.11
CA ARG A 120 -7.93 10.26 -9.74
C ARG A 120 -6.80 11.08 -9.13
N GLN A 121 -6.83 11.23 -7.82
CA GLN A 121 -5.70 11.68 -7.03
C GLN A 121 -4.83 10.47 -6.68
N THR A 122 -3.54 10.56 -7.00
CA THR A 122 -2.58 9.50 -6.71
C THR A 122 -1.60 9.98 -5.64
N LEU A 123 -1.42 9.19 -4.60
CA LEU A 123 -0.40 9.35 -3.56
C LEU A 123 0.65 8.24 -3.73
N LEU A 124 1.92 8.60 -3.65
CA LEU A 124 3.05 7.68 -3.73
C LEU A 124 3.93 7.90 -2.50
N PHE A 125 4.08 6.87 -1.69
CA PHE A 125 4.97 6.83 -0.55
C PHE A 125 6.16 5.92 -0.87
N SER A 126 7.37 6.40 -0.59
CA SER A 126 8.61 5.68 -0.87
C SER A 126 9.70 6.16 0.08
N ALA A 127 10.47 5.25 0.67
CA ALA A 127 11.57 5.59 1.57
C ALA A 127 12.78 6.09 0.79
N THR A 128 12.99 5.53 -0.40
CA THR A 128 14.07 5.89 -1.32
C THR A 128 13.51 6.44 -2.63
N MET A 129 14.34 7.21 -3.35
CA MET A 129 13.94 7.85 -4.60
C MET A 129 15.06 7.77 -5.66
N PRO A 130 15.54 6.56 -6.01
CA PRO A 130 16.51 6.41 -7.11
C PRO A 130 15.85 6.77 -8.45
N ARG A 131 16.67 6.94 -9.50
CA ARG A 131 16.19 7.36 -10.84
C ARG A 131 15.02 6.52 -11.36
N LYS A 132 15.02 5.20 -11.10
CA LYS A 132 13.94 4.30 -11.49
C LYS A 132 12.60 4.69 -10.85
N ILE A 133 12.58 4.95 -9.54
CA ILE A 133 11.38 5.38 -8.81
C ILE A 133 10.96 6.79 -9.21
N GLN A 134 11.90 7.71 -9.45
CA GLN A 134 11.58 9.03 -9.96
C GLN A 134 10.88 8.97 -11.33
N ASN A 135 11.37 8.13 -12.23
CA ASN A 135 10.76 7.91 -13.54
C ASN A 135 9.38 7.28 -13.41
N PHE A 136 9.23 6.29 -12.54
CA PHE A 136 7.94 5.68 -12.24
C PHE A 136 6.94 6.72 -11.71
N ALA A 137 7.33 7.51 -10.71
CA ALA A 137 6.51 8.56 -10.10
C ALA A 137 6.07 9.62 -11.13
N ARG A 138 6.95 10.04 -12.04
CA ARG A 138 6.59 10.96 -13.13
C ARG A 138 5.53 10.40 -14.07
N SER A 139 5.53 9.08 -14.29
CA SER A 139 4.52 8.41 -15.12
C SER A 139 3.22 8.13 -14.38
N ALA A 140 3.27 7.94 -13.05
CA ALA A 140 2.13 7.60 -12.23
C ALA A 140 1.35 8.82 -11.69
N LEU A 141 2.01 9.97 -11.57
CA LEU A 141 1.50 11.18 -10.91
C LEU A 141 1.33 12.34 -11.90
N VAL A 142 0.28 13.14 -11.69
CA VAL A 142 0.04 14.38 -12.45
C VAL A 142 0.38 15.59 -11.58
N LYS A 143 1.43 16.33 -11.94
CA LYS A 143 1.91 17.53 -11.22
C LYS A 143 1.96 17.32 -9.68
N PRO A 144 2.72 16.34 -9.18
CA PRO A 144 2.74 16.03 -7.75
C PRO A 144 3.41 17.11 -6.92
N VAL A 145 2.93 17.27 -5.68
CA VAL A 145 3.65 17.99 -4.63
C VAL A 145 4.54 17.01 -3.90
N THR A 146 5.85 17.28 -3.86
CA THR A 146 6.81 16.45 -3.14
C THR A 146 6.93 16.91 -1.69
N VAL A 147 6.70 16.00 -0.75
CA VAL A 147 6.91 16.22 0.68
C VAL A 147 8.03 15.30 1.15
N ASN A 148 9.16 15.87 1.55
CA ASN A 148 10.32 15.14 2.04
C ASN A 148 10.47 15.38 3.54
N VAL A 149 10.49 14.31 4.33
CA VAL A 149 10.75 14.36 5.77
C VAL A 149 12.16 13.80 6.01
N GLY A 150 13.08 14.64 6.48
CA GLY A 150 14.49 14.28 6.67
C GLY A 150 15.31 14.26 5.37
N ARG A 151 16.51 13.63 5.41
CA ARG A 151 17.32 13.35 4.21
C ARG A 151 16.93 11.98 3.65
N ALA A 152 16.42 11.94 2.42
CA ALA A 152 16.12 10.69 1.73
C ALA A 152 17.37 9.79 1.68
N GLY A 153 17.26 8.56 2.20
CA GLY A 153 18.36 7.58 2.22
C GLY A 153 19.42 7.77 3.31
N ALA A 154 19.29 8.75 4.22
CA ALA A 154 20.19 8.86 5.37
C ALA A 154 19.63 8.08 6.57
N ALA A 155 20.49 7.35 7.28
CA ALA A 155 20.14 6.82 8.60
C ALA A 155 19.68 7.96 9.51
N SER A 156 18.71 7.69 10.37
CA SER A 156 18.22 8.69 11.33
C SER A 156 19.39 9.24 12.14
N LEU A 157 19.54 10.57 12.18
CA LEU A 157 20.55 11.23 13.03
C LEU A 157 20.35 10.92 14.52
N ASN A 158 19.17 10.40 14.89
CA ASN A 158 18.82 10.00 16.26
C ASN A 158 19.30 8.58 16.62
N VAL A 159 19.92 7.85 15.68
CA VAL A 159 20.48 6.52 15.93
C VAL A 159 22.01 6.64 15.99
N ARG A 160 22.58 6.48 17.19
CA ARG A 160 24.02 6.35 17.37
C ARG A 160 24.44 4.96 16.89
N GLN A 161 25.30 4.90 15.87
CA GLN A 161 25.85 3.67 15.32
C GLN A 161 27.33 3.56 15.73
N GLU A 162 27.70 2.46 16.37
CA GLU A 162 29.09 2.16 16.76
C GLU A 162 29.52 0.83 16.13
N LEU A 163 30.78 0.75 15.73
CA LEU A 163 31.38 -0.43 15.12
C LEU A 163 32.54 -0.89 15.99
N GLU A 164 32.48 -2.14 16.43
CA GLU A 164 33.56 -2.79 17.17
C GLU A 164 34.05 -4.00 16.37
N LEU A 165 35.35 -4.00 16.07
CA LEU A 165 36.00 -5.08 15.34
C LEU A 165 36.37 -6.19 16.32
N VAL A 166 35.79 -7.36 16.14
CA VAL A 166 36.00 -8.52 17.01
C VAL A 166 36.32 -9.75 16.15
N GLN A 167 37.25 -10.58 16.64
CA GLN A 167 37.52 -11.89 16.03
C GLN A 167 36.26 -12.78 16.11
N ALA A 168 36.03 -13.61 15.09
CA ALA A 168 34.79 -14.37 14.97
C ALA A 168 34.51 -15.25 16.21
N GLU A 169 35.57 -15.80 16.80
CA GLU A 169 35.53 -16.67 17.98
C GLU A 169 35.19 -15.91 19.26
N ALA A 170 35.54 -14.62 19.32
CA ALA A 170 35.33 -13.77 20.50
C ALA A 170 33.98 -13.02 20.47
N ARG A 171 33.26 -13.06 19.35
CA ARG A 171 32.00 -12.31 19.15
C ARG A 171 30.98 -12.57 20.27
N THR A 172 30.77 -13.81 20.68
CA THR A 172 29.77 -14.14 21.71
C THR A 172 30.16 -13.60 23.08
N VAL A 173 31.43 -13.71 23.45
CA VAL A 173 31.96 -13.21 24.73
C VAL A 173 31.88 -11.69 24.76
N HIS A 174 32.26 -11.04 23.67
CA HIS A 174 32.19 -9.59 23.53
C HIS A 174 30.76 -9.08 23.61
N LEU A 175 29.80 -9.76 22.96
CA LEU A 175 28.39 -9.37 22.98
C LEU A 175 27.79 -9.47 24.39
N LEU A 176 28.24 -10.42 25.22
CA LEU A 176 27.86 -10.52 26.63
C LEU A 176 28.41 -9.38 27.49
N GLN A 177 29.49 -8.72 27.08
CA GLN A 177 30.06 -7.57 27.78
C GLN A 177 29.36 -6.25 27.40
N CYS A 178 28.69 -6.21 26.24
CA CYS A 178 27.99 -5.03 25.74
C CYS A 178 26.50 -4.97 26.15
N LEU A 179 25.97 -6.02 26.80
CA LEU A 179 24.62 -6.08 27.38
C LEU A 179 24.63 -5.58 28.82
#